data_AF-A0A662NYK2-F1
#
_entry.id   AF-A0A662NYK2-F1
#
_cell.length_a   1.000
_cell.length_b   1.000
_cell.length_c   1.000
_cell.angle_alpha   90.00
_cell.angle_beta   90.00
_cell.angle_gamma   90.00
#
_symmetry.space_group_name_H-M   'P 1'
#
loop_
_entity.id
_entity.type
_entity.pdbx_description
1 polymer ?
#
loop_
_entity_poly.entity_id
_entity_poly.type
_entity_poly.pdbx_seq_one_letter_code
_entity_poly.pdbx_strand_id
1 'polypeptide(L)'
;MLSQRETHGGNLSEIFLEEYKLAYREVKKEEARRGFVIHLVAYTLVNSLFVVVNFLYSPNAIWFIYPMFFWGIGLSIHYFLGVRWIEKRIEEEEAKAEYRARTKRDSE
;
A
#
# COMPACT_ATOMS: atom_id res chain seq x y z
N MET A 1 -28.10 4.13 42.86
CA MET A 1 -27.73 5.01 41.73
C MET A 1 -26.21 4.95 41.49
N LEU A 2 -25.69 3.86 40.90
CA LEU A 2 -24.26 3.71 40.58
C LEU A 2 -24.08 3.08 39.19
N SER A 3 -24.60 3.75 38.14
CA SER A 3 -24.53 3.25 36.75
C SER A 3 -24.17 4.35 35.75
N GLN A 4 -23.38 5.35 36.17
CA GLN A 4 -22.94 6.46 35.31
C GLN A 4 -21.43 6.73 35.36
N ARG A 5 -20.63 5.96 36.12
CA ARG A 5 -19.16 6.18 36.19
C ARG A 5 -18.32 5.31 35.26
N GLU A 6 -18.87 4.27 34.65
CA GLU A 6 -18.13 3.40 33.73
C GLU A 6 -18.19 3.85 32.26
N THR A 7 -19.10 4.76 31.92
CA THR A 7 -19.33 5.21 30.53
C THR A 7 -18.31 6.23 30.02
N HIS A 8 -17.50 6.83 30.89
CA HIS A 8 -16.48 7.83 30.50
C HIS A 8 -15.09 7.23 30.20
N GLY A 9 -14.75 6.08 30.80
CA GLY A 9 -13.44 5.44 30.58
C GLY A 9 -13.32 4.76 29.22
N GLY A 10 -14.37 4.06 28.77
CA GLY A 10 -14.38 3.38 27.47
C GLY A 10 -14.45 4.34 26.28
N ASN A 11 -15.18 5.46 26.42
CA ASN A 11 -15.36 6.44 25.34
C ASN A 11 -14.04 7.12 24.96
N LEU A 12 -13.20 7.46 25.95
CA LEU A 12 -11.89 8.08 25.68
C LEU A 12 -10.91 7.10 25.01
N SER A 13 -10.91 5.82 25.42
CA SER A 13 -10.06 4.81 24.79
C SER A 13 -10.52 4.45 23.37
N GLU A 14 -11.83 4.43 23.12
CA GLU A 14 -12.39 4.24 21.78
C GLU A 14 -12.03 5.40 20.87
N ILE A 15 -12.20 6.65 21.32
CA ILE A 15 -11.79 7.85 20.58
C ILE A 15 -10.29 7.80 20.24
N PHE A 16 -9.44 7.48 21.23
CA PHE A 16 -7.99 7.39 21.03
C PHE A 16 -7.61 6.28 20.03
N LEU A 17 -8.31 5.13 20.08
CA LEU A 17 -8.07 4.03 19.15
C LEU A 17 -8.47 4.39 17.72
N GLU A 18 -9.60 5.07 17.54
CA GLU A 18 -10.06 5.54 16.22
C GLU A 18 -9.11 6.59 15.65
N GLU A 19 -8.66 7.56 16.44
CA GLU A 19 -7.64 8.54 16.04
C GLU A 19 -6.33 7.84 15.63
N TYR A 20 -5.89 6.85 16.40
CA TYR A 20 -4.72 6.05 16.06
C TYR A 20 -4.89 5.27 14.75
N LYS A 21 -6.03 4.59 14.55
CA LYS A 21 -6.33 3.84 13.31
C LYS A 21 -6.35 4.77 12.09
N LEU A 22 -6.94 5.94 12.22
CA LEU A 22 -6.95 6.97 11.17
C LEU A 22 -5.53 7.42 10.81
N ALA A 23 -4.71 7.78 11.81
CA ALA A 23 -3.33 8.17 11.58
C ALA A 23 -2.51 7.04 10.93
N TYR A 24 -2.68 5.80 11.39
CA TYR A 24 -2.02 4.62 10.82
C TYR A 24 -2.42 4.38 9.36
N ARG A 25 -3.71 4.48 9.03
CA ARG A 25 -4.22 4.37 7.65
C ARG A 25 -3.60 5.40 6.73
N GLU A 26 -3.49 6.66 7.17
CA GLU A 26 -2.90 7.74 6.38
C GLU A 26 -1.41 7.48 6.10
N VAL A 27 -0.64 7.09 7.13
CA VAL A 27 0.79 6.74 6.95
C VAL A 27 0.95 5.58 5.97
N LYS A 28 0.15 4.51 6.11
CA LYS A 28 0.18 3.37 5.18
C LYS A 28 -0.15 3.76 3.73
N LYS A 29 -1.15 4.62 3.54
CA LYS A 29 -1.52 5.16 2.21
C LYS A 29 -0.36 5.96 1.61
N GLU A 30 0.31 6.78 2.42
CA GLU A 30 1.45 7.57 1.98
C GLU A 30 2.65 6.69 1.59
N GLU A 31 3.01 5.72 2.43
CA GLU A 31 4.10 4.77 2.15
C GLU A 31 3.86 4.00 0.85
N ALA A 32 2.64 3.50 0.64
CA ALA A 32 2.29 2.77 -0.57
C ALA A 32 2.37 3.64 -1.83
N ARG A 33 1.94 4.92 -1.75
CA ARG A 33 2.11 5.90 -2.83
C ARG A 33 3.58 6.18 -3.11
N ARG A 34 4.39 6.43 -2.09
CA ARG A 34 5.84 6.64 -2.23
C ARG A 34 6.52 5.45 -2.88
N GLY A 35 6.17 4.24 -2.45
CA GLY A 35 6.65 2.99 -3.05
C GLY A 35 6.32 2.89 -4.53
N PHE A 36 5.07 3.19 -4.92
CA PHE A 36 4.67 3.22 -6.33
C PHE A 36 5.45 4.28 -7.15
N VAL A 37 5.63 5.49 -6.61
CA VAL A 37 6.37 6.56 -7.29
C VAL A 37 7.81 6.15 -7.59
N ILE A 38 8.49 5.50 -6.65
CA ILE A 38 9.87 4.99 -6.87
C ILE A 38 9.90 4.01 -8.05
N HIS A 39 8.95 3.06 -8.10
CA HIS A 39 8.88 2.10 -9.20
C HIS A 39 8.53 2.78 -10.54
N LEU A 40 7.66 3.78 -10.53
CA LEU A 40 7.30 4.56 -11.72
C LEU A 40 8.50 5.36 -12.27
N VAL A 41 9.29 5.98 -11.38
CA VAL A 41 10.51 6.72 -11.74
C VAL A 41 11.57 5.76 -12.28
N ALA A 42 11.81 4.63 -11.60
CA ALA A 42 12.75 3.62 -12.08
C ALA A 42 12.33 3.08 -13.46
N TYR A 43 11.03 2.79 -13.64
CA TYR A 43 10.49 2.32 -14.90
C TYR A 43 10.71 3.34 -16.03
N THR A 44 10.40 4.62 -15.80
CA THR A 44 10.56 5.67 -16.83
C THR A 44 12.02 5.91 -17.19
N LEU A 45 12.93 5.97 -16.20
CA LEU A 45 14.35 6.19 -16.45
C LEU A 45 14.99 5.01 -17.20
N VAL A 46 14.76 3.78 -16.75
CA VAL A 46 15.36 2.58 -17.37
C VAL A 46 14.82 2.36 -18.77
N ASN A 47 13.51 2.54 -19.00
CA ASN A 47 12.95 2.39 -20.34
C ASN A 47 13.42 3.50 -21.29
N SER A 48 13.59 4.73 -20.81
CA SER A 48 14.17 5.81 -21.62
C SER A 48 15.60 5.47 -22.04
N LEU A 49 16.39 4.89 -21.12
CA LEU A 49 17.73 4.39 -21.44
C LEU A 49 17.68 3.27 -22.49
N PHE A 50 16.78 2.30 -22.36
CA PHE A 50 16.64 1.23 -23.36
C PHE A 50 16.24 1.75 -24.74
N VAL A 51 15.36 2.75 -24.82
CA VAL A 51 15.02 3.42 -26.08
C VAL A 51 16.27 4.02 -26.72
N VAL A 52 17.06 4.77 -25.95
CA VAL A 52 18.31 5.38 -26.44
C VAL A 52 19.30 4.30 -26.92
N VAL A 53 19.54 3.26 -26.11
CA VAL A 53 20.46 2.17 -26.47
C VAL A 53 19.98 1.42 -27.72
N ASN A 54 18.67 1.20 -27.85
CA ASN A 54 18.09 0.54 -29.02
C ASN A 54 18.39 1.31 -30.31
N PHE A 55 18.14 2.62 -30.33
CA PHE A 55 18.39 3.44 -31.50
C PHE A 55 19.88 3.63 -31.81
N LEU A 56 20.74 3.65 -30.78
CA LEU A 56 22.19 3.80 -30.98
C LEU A 56 22.87 2.53 -31.52
N TYR A 57 22.50 1.36 -31.01
CA TYR A 57 23.23 0.11 -31.29
C TYR A 57 22.48 -0.85 -32.22
N SER A 58 21.16 -0.74 -32.33
CA SER A 58 20.35 -1.67 -33.12
C SER A 58 19.12 -0.99 -33.73
N PRO A 59 19.29 0.06 -34.56
CA PRO A 59 18.17 0.83 -35.10
C PRO A 59 17.22 -0.01 -35.98
N ASN A 60 17.69 -1.12 -36.54
CA ASN A 60 16.90 -2.03 -37.37
C ASN A 60 16.08 -3.05 -36.56
N ALA A 61 16.24 -3.12 -35.23
CA ALA A 61 15.56 -4.08 -34.37
C ALA A 61 15.00 -3.39 -33.12
N ILE A 62 13.68 -3.31 -33.00
CA ILE A 62 12.98 -2.60 -31.90
C ILE A 62 12.84 -3.53 -30.69
N TRP A 63 13.94 -3.81 -29.99
CA TRP A 63 13.93 -4.71 -28.84
C TRP A 63 13.47 -4.04 -27.53
N PHE A 64 13.52 -2.70 -27.41
CA PHE A 64 13.14 -2.02 -26.16
C PHE A 64 11.67 -2.24 -25.79
N ILE A 65 10.82 -2.63 -26.74
CA ILE A 65 9.40 -2.88 -26.52
C ILE A 65 9.15 -4.06 -25.57
N TYR A 66 10.03 -5.08 -25.59
CA TYR A 66 9.88 -6.25 -24.74
C TYR A 66 10.05 -5.91 -23.25
N PRO A 67 11.17 -5.31 -22.78
CA PRO A 67 11.29 -4.92 -21.38
C PRO A 67 10.23 -3.90 -20.99
N MET A 68 9.88 -2.95 -21.87
CA MET A 68 8.82 -1.97 -21.63
C MET A 68 7.47 -2.63 -21.37
N PHE A 69 7.07 -3.60 -22.20
CA PHE A 69 5.81 -4.30 -22.05
C PHE A 69 5.75 -5.15 -20.77
N PHE A 70 6.75 -6.01 -20.55
CA PHE A 70 6.76 -6.91 -19.39
C PHE A 70 6.90 -6.15 -18.07
N TRP A 71 7.75 -5.13 -18.00
CA TRP A 71 7.86 -4.31 -16.80
C TRP A 71 6.63 -3.41 -16.60
N GLY A 72 5.97 -2.99 -17.68
CA GLY A 72 4.74 -2.21 -17.62
C GLY A 72 3.59 -2.98 -16.96
N ILE A 73 3.55 -4.30 -17.15
CA ILE A 73 2.63 -5.19 -16.42
C ILE A 73 2.94 -5.18 -14.92
N GLY A 74 4.21 -5.33 -14.54
CA GLY A 74 4.63 -5.27 -13.13
C GLY A 74 4.29 -3.93 -12.47
N LEU A 75 4.55 -2.82 -13.17
CA LEU A 75 4.19 -1.48 -12.71
C LEU A 75 2.67 -1.32 -12.51
N SER A 76 1.87 -1.87 -13.43
CA SER A 76 0.41 -1.86 -13.31
C SER A 76 -0.04 -2.61 -12.07
N ILE A 77 0.53 -3.79 -11.79
CA ILE A 77 0.24 -4.55 -10.56
C ILE A 77 0.57 -3.72 -9.31
N HIS A 78 1.72 -3.05 -9.27
CA HIS A 78 2.09 -2.17 -8.16
C HIS A 78 1.11 -1.01 -7.98
N TYR A 79 0.61 -0.42 -9.06
CA TYR A 79 -0.43 0.61 -9.00
C TYR A 79 -1.73 0.08 -8.39
N PHE A 80 -2.22 -1.07 -8.86
CA PHE A 80 -3.46 -1.66 -8.35
C PHE A 80 -3.34 -2.05 -6.87
N LEU A 81 -2.25 -2.72 -6.49
CA LEU A 81 -2.04 -3.17 -5.11
C LEU A 81 -1.71 -2.03 -4.14
N GLY A 82 -0.89 -1.08 -4.56
CA GLY A 82 -0.37 -0.01 -3.71
C GLY A 82 -1.24 1.25 -3.66
N VAL A 83 -2.01 1.54 -4.71
CA VAL A 83 -2.80 2.77 -4.79
C VAL A 83 -4.29 2.48 -4.85
N ARG A 84 -4.74 1.58 -5.73
CA ARG A 84 -6.17 1.32 -5.94
C ARG A 84 -6.80 0.50 -4.81
N TRP A 85 -6.11 -0.52 -4.29
CA TRP A 85 -6.65 -1.48 -3.32
C TRP A 85 -6.09 -1.32 -1.90
N ILE A 86 -5.34 -0.26 -1.64
CA ILE A 86 -4.69 -0.03 -0.34
C ILE A 86 -5.71 0.03 0.81
N GLU A 87 -6.87 0.66 0.59
CA GLU A 87 -7.91 0.83 1.61
C GLU A 87 -8.52 -0.51 2.02
N LYS A 88 -8.88 -1.34 1.04
CA LYS A 88 -9.38 -2.70 1.29
C LYS A 88 -8.35 -3.56 2.03
N ARG A 89 -7.06 -3.42 1.68
CA ARG A 89 -5.99 -4.17 2.37
C ARG A 89 -5.81 -3.73 3.81
N ILE A 90 -5.90 -2.43 4.10
CA ILE A 90 -5.79 -1.94 5.48
C ILE A 90 -6.98 -2.45 6.31
N GLU A 91 -8.19 -2.43 5.76
CA GLU A 91 -9.38 -2.99 6.42
C GLU A 91 -9.23 -4.49 6.71
N GLU A 92 -8.75 -5.27 5.74
CA GLU A 92 -8.47 -6.71 5.93
C GLU A 92 -7.37 -6.95 6.98
N GLU A 93 -6.34 -6.10 7.03
CA GLU A 93 -5.26 -6.17 8.03
C GLU A 93 -5.78 -5.86 9.44
N GLU A 94 -6.62 -4.83 9.58
CA GLU A 94 -7.28 -4.49 10.84
C GLU A 94 -8.21 -5.60 11.33
N ALA A 95 -9.07 -6.14 10.45
CA ALA A 95 -9.97 -7.23 10.80
C ALA A 95 -9.20 -8.48 11.26
N LYS A 96 -8.07 -8.80 10.61
CA LYS A 96 -7.18 -9.90 11.03
C LYS A 96 -6.51 -9.62 12.37
N ALA A 97 -6.09 -8.37 12.61
CA ALA A 97 -5.49 -7.99 13.89
C ALA A 97 -6.49 -8.12 15.04
N GLU A 98 -7.72 -7.66 14.84
CA GLU A 98 -8.81 -7.79 15.82
C GLU A 98 -9.17 -9.25 16.08
N TYR A 99 -9.28 -10.07 15.04
CA TYR A 99 -9.51 -11.50 15.18
C TYR A 99 -8.42 -12.17 16.04
N ARG A 100 -7.13 -11.91 15.74
CA ARG A 100 -6.00 -12.47 16.49
C ARG A 100 -5.97 -12.01 17.95
N ALA A 101 -6.33 -10.76 18.22
CA ALA A 101 -6.40 -10.23 19.57
C ALA A 101 -7.51 -10.93 20.39
N ARG A 102 -8.68 -11.16 19.77
CA ARG A 102 -9.78 -11.91 20.39
C ARG A 102 -9.39 -13.35 20.67
N THR A 103 -8.82 -14.07 19.70
CA THR A 103 -8.44 -15.48 19.89
C THR A 103 -7.40 -15.68 20.99
N LYS A 104 -6.44 -14.74 21.15
CA LYS A 104 -5.46 -14.81 22.23
C LYS A 104 -6.12 -14.64 23.60
N ARG A 105 -6.99 -13.65 23.74
CA ARG A 105 -7.72 -13.39 24.97
C ARG A 105 -8.62 -14.56 25.39
N ASP A 106 -9.24 -15.24 24.43
CA ASP A 106 -10.13 -16.37 24.71
C ASP A 106 -9.34 -17.68 25.02
N SER A 107 -8.02 -17.68 24.81
CA SER A 107 -7.12 -18.81 25.09
C SER A 107 -6.32 -18.69 26.39
N GLU A 108 -6.40 -17.55 27.06
CA GLU A 108 -5.76 -17.24 28.36
C GLU A 108 -6.78 -17.37 29.50
#